data_AF-A0AAN8F881-F1
#
_entry.id   AF-A0AAN8F881-F1
#
_cell.length_a   1.000
_cell.length_b   1.000
_cell.length_c   1.000
_cell.angle_alpha   90.00
_cell.angle_beta   90.00
_cell.angle_gamma   90.00
#
_symmetry.space_group_name_H-M   'P 1'
#
loop_
_entity.id
_entity.type
_entity.pdbx_description
1 polymer ?
#
loop_
_entity_poly.entity_id
_entity_poly.type
_entity_poly.pdbx_seq_one_letter_code
_entity_poly.pdbx_strand_id
1 'polypeptide(L)'
;MIYIIHCNSCIYYLLSAWQAFGQIAYHENGKWYLNKWVYNNQGNAYIRCFYFTAAVATSTGNNPAPTNVIEYVYMTCSWMMGVFVFALLLGQIRDIVSNANRTREEYRRQMDMALSECKRLGLPKELTNRVRDWFIYTWEQQKTLDEKKLIEKLPLKLQTDLALSVHYNTLSKVQLFQDCDRALLRDLVLKLRPVIFLPGDMICKKGDVGKEMYIVNQGVLQVVGGENNETVFAELRQGSVFGEISLLAIGGNNRRTASIRAKGYSTLFVLLKEDLNDVIKYYPQAQILLKRRAA
;
A
#
# COMPACT_ATOMS: atom_id res chain seq x y z
N MET A 1 18.66 2.19 -24.87
CA MET A 1 18.06 1.74 -26.14
C MET A 1 18.32 2.72 -27.29
N ILE A 2 17.82 3.96 -27.24
CA ILE A 2 17.91 4.93 -28.36
C ILE A 2 19.36 5.18 -28.81
N TYR A 3 20.29 5.35 -27.86
CA TYR A 3 21.71 5.53 -28.18
C TYR A 3 22.33 4.33 -28.92
N ILE A 4 21.95 3.10 -28.55
CA ILE A 4 22.43 1.88 -29.22
C ILE A 4 21.89 1.81 -30.65
N ILE A 5 20.62 2.17 -30.85
CA ILE A 5 20.01 2.25 -32.18
C ILE A 5 20.71 3.32 -33.03
N HIS A 6 21.04 4.47 -32.45
CA HIS A 6 21.81 5.51 -33.13
C HIS A 6 23.21 5.02 -33.55
N CYS A 7 23.95 4.35 -32.65
CA CYS A 7 25.26 3.81 -33.01
C CYS A 7 25.13 2.77 -34.14
N ASN A 8 24.11 1.92 -34.08
CA ASN A 8 23.87 0.92 -35.12
C ASN A 8 23.46 1.56 -36.45
N SER A 9 22.67 2.64 -36.42
CA SER A 9 22.29 3.37 -37.63
C SER A 9 23.48 4.02 -38.32
N CYS A 10 24.45 4.55 -37.55
CA CYS A 10 25.71 5.05 -38.08
C CYS A 10 26.56 3.94 -38.71
N ILE A 11 26.64 2.76 -38.09
CA ILE A 11 27.36 1.59 -38.65
C ILE A 11 26.68 1.12 -39.94
N TYR A 12 25.35 1.03 -39.96
CA TYR A 12 24.59 0.67 -41.16
C TYR A 12 24.80 1.65 -42.31
N TYR A 13 24.83 2.95 -42.02
CA TYR A 13 25.14 3.97 -43.03
C TYR A 13 26.56 3.81 -43.57
N LEU A 14 27.54 3.57 -42.70
CA LEU A 14 28.93 3.33 -43.11
C LEU A 14 29.06 2.09 -44.01
N LEU A 15 28.40 0.99 -43.65
CA LEU A 15 28.35 -0.22 -44.49
C LEU A 15 27.68 0.04 -45.84
N SER A 16 26.57 0.78 -45.82
CA SER A 16 25.87 1.20 -47.05
C SER A 16 26.77 2.05 -47.94
N ALA A 17 27.53 2.99 -47.38
CA ALA A 17 28.47 3.83 -48.12
C ALA A 17 29.63 3.00 -48.71
N TRP A 18 30.16 2.03 -47.96
CA TRP A 18 31.21 1.14 -48.43
C TRP A 18 30.76 0.24 -49.58
N GLN A 19 29.47 -0.11 -49.62
CA GLN A 19 28.84 -0.85 -50.71
C GLN A 19 28.22 0.08 -51.79
N ALA A 20 28.71 1.32 -51.87
CA ALA A 20 28.29 2.33 -52.84
C ALA A 20 26.76 2.54 -52.92
N PHE A 21 26.09 2.53 -51.77
CA PHE A 21 24.65 2.75 -51.64
C PHE A 21 23.79 1.82 -52.51
N GLY A 22 24.29 0.61 -52.78
CA GLY A 22 23.56 -0.43 -53.51
C GLY A 22 23.63 -0.30 -55.02
N GLN A 23 24.50 0.58 -55.52
CA GLN A 23 24.78 0.74 -56.94
C GLN A 23 25.63 -0.41 -57.52
N ILE A 24 26.24 -1.22 -56.65
CA ILE A 24 26.96 -2.43 -57.05
C ILE A 24 25.93 -3.57 -57.20
N ALA A 25 25.73 -4.01 -58.44
CA ALA A 25 24.87 -5.16 -58.73
C ALA A 25 25.59 -6.47 -58.35
N TYR A 26 24.83 -7.42 -57.81
CA TYR A 26 25.30 -8.78 -57.55
C TYR A 26 24.67 -9.75 -58.55
N HIS A 27 25.38 -10.84 -58.85
CA HIS A 27 24.94 -11.85 -59.81
C HIS A 27 24.49 -13.11 -59.08
N GLU A 28 23.23 -13.51 -59.28
CA GLU A 28 22.64 -14.69 -58.67
C GLU A 28 21.72 -15.38 -59.69
N ASN A 29 21.76 -16.71 -59.77
CA ASN A 29 20.89 -17.50 -60.67
C ASN A 29 20.82 -17.01 -62.13
N GLY A 30 21.96 -16.52 -62.67
CA GLY A 30 22.05 -16.05 -64.06
C GLY A 30 21.46 -14.66 -64.31
N LYS A 31 21.10 -13.90 -63.28
CA LYS A 31 20.55 -12.53 -63.38
C LYS A 31 21.28 -11.56 -62.47
N TRP A 32 21.32 -10.30 -62.89
CA TRP A 32 21.88 -9.20 -62.11
C TRP A 32 20.80 -8.53 -61.27
N TYR A 33 21.07 -8.34 -59.99
CA TYR A 33 20.17 -7.70 -59.04
C TYR A 33 20.87 -6.52 -58.36
N LEU A 34 20.13 -5.45 -58.11
CA LEU A 34 20.59 -4.33 -57.28
C LEU A 34 20.41 -4.67 -55.81
N ASN A 35 21.40 -4.32 -54.99
CA ASN A 35 21.32 -4.54 -53.56
C ASN A 35 20.29 -3.58 -52.94
N LYS A 36 19.15 -4.13 -52.53
CA LYS A 36 18.05 -3.39 -51.89
C LYS A 36 18.20 -3.30 -50.37
N TRP A 37 19.15 -4.02 -49.78
CA TRP A 37 19.38 -4.06 -48.34
C TRP A 37 20.03 -2.80 -47.82
N VAL A 38 20.97 -2.24 -48.57
CA VAL A 38 21.68 -1.00 -48.21
C VAL A 38 20.84 0.25 -48.45
N TYR A 39 21.20 1.34 -47.78
CA TYR A 39 20.59 2.64 -48.01
C TYR A 39 20.87 3.12 -49.44
N ASN A 40 19.81 3.43 -50.20
CA ASN A 40 19.86 3.76 -51.63
C ASN A 40 20.13 5.24 -51.96
N ASN A 41 20.66 6.02 -51.00
CA ASN A 41 20.93 7.45 -51.14
C ASN A 41 19.73 8.35 -51.51
N GLN A 42 18.50 7.89 -51.28
CA GLN A 42 17.28 8.69 -51.51
C GLN A 42 16.68 9.18 -50.20
N GLY A 43 16.29 10.46 -50.15
CA GLY A 43 15.70 11.10 -48.97
C GLY A 43 16.72 11.39 -47.87
N ASN A 44 16.26 11.56 -46.62
CA ASN A 44 17.14 11.83 -45.49
C ASN A 44 17.85 10.54 -45.02
N ALA A 45 19.18 10.51 -45.16
CA ALA A 45 20.02 9.36 -44.82
C ALA A 45 19.87 8.91 -43.36
N TYR A 46 19.90 9.85 -42.42
CA TYR A 46 19.84 9.54 -41.00
C TYR A 46 18.48 8.94 -40.63
N ILE A 47 17.38 9.55 -41.06
CA ILE A 47 16.02 9.08 -40.71
C ILE A 47 15.78 7.67 -41.25
N ARG A 48 16.21 7.37 -42.48
CA ARG A 48 16.01 6.04 -43.08
C ARG A 48 16.90 4.96 -42.46
N CYS A 49 18.16 5.28 -42.18
CA CYS A 49 19.06 4.35 -41.48
C CYS A 49 18.62 4.11 -40.03
N PHE A 50 18.13 5.15 -39.34
CA PHE A 50 17.58 5.04 -38.01
C PHE A 50 16.28 4.23 -38.01
N TYR A 51 15.39 4.44 -38.98
CA TYR A 51 14.18 3.63 -39.15
C TYR A 51 14.50 2.16 -39.38
N PHE A 52 15.44 1.85 -40.29
CA PHE A 52 15.86 0.48 -40.58
C PHE A 52 16.40 -0.22 -39.33
N THR A 53 17.36 0.41 -38.65
CA THR A 53 17.99 -0.18 -37.46
C THR A 53 17.07 -0.21 -36.24
N ALA A 54 16.14 0.73 -36.10
CA ALA A 54 15.08 0.67 -35.10
C ALA A 54 14.16 -0.53 -35.35
N ALA A 55 13.75 -0.74 -36.60
CA ALA A 55 12.93 -1.88 -37.01
C ALA A 55 13.63 -3.23 -36.78
N VAL A 56 14.95 -3.30 -37.05
CA VAL A 56 15.78 -4.46 -36.69
C VAL A 56 15.81 -4.68 -35.16
N ALA A 57 16.02 -3.61 -34.38
CA ALA A 57 16.16 -3.70 -32.93
C ALA A 57 14.86 -4.07 -32.20
N THR A 58 13.70 -3.65 -32.72
CA THR A 58 12.38 -4.00 -32.18
C THR A 58 11.78 -5.26 -32.80
N SER A 59 12.51 -5.93 -33.69
CA SER A 59 12.00 -7.03 -34.52
C SER A 59 10.70 -6.68 -35.27
N THR A 60 10.47 -5.39 -35.52
CA THR A 60 9.25 -4.86 -36.12
C THR A 60 9.62 -4.26 -37.47
N GLY A 61 9.83 -5.11 -38.47
CA GLY A 61 10.23 -4.63 -39.80
C GLY A 61 10.22 -5.70 -40.88
N ASN A 62 9.64 -5.35 -42.03
CA ASN A 62 9.82 -6.09 -43.28
C ASN A 62 11.10 -5.57 -43.98
N ASN A 63 12.23 -5.74 -43.30
CA ASN A 63 13.51 -5.29 -43.83
C ASN A 63 13.90 -6.16 -45.03
N PRO A 64 14.50 -5.58 -46.09
CA PRO A 64 15.02 -6.37 -47.20
C PRO A 64 15.99 -7.44 -46.69
N ALA A 65 16.08 -8.57 -47.41
CA ALA A 65 17.02 -9.62 -47.07
C ALA A 65 18.46 -9.17 -47.37
N PRO A 66 19.44 -9.45 -46.49
CA PRO A 66 20.85 -9.26 -46.80
C PRO A 66 21.26 -10.17 -47.97
N THR A 67 22.18 -9.70 -48.81
CA THR A 67 22.64 -10.40 -50.02
C THR A 67 24.10 -10.84 -49.92
N ASN A 68 24.89 -10.20 -49.06
CA ASN A 68 26.32 -10.49 -48.88
C ASN A 68 26.66 -11.00 -47.48
N VAL A 69 27.77 -11.76 -47.36
CA VAL A 69 28.23 -12.33 -46.08
C VAL A 69 28.38 -11.27 -44.98
N ILE A 70 28.93 -10.11 -45.32
CA ILE A 70 29.13 -9.00 -44.36
C ILE A 70 27.78 -8.44 -43.87
N GLU A 71 26.78 -8.40 -44.73
CA GLU A 71 25.43 -7.94 -44.39
C GLU A 71 24.73 -8.96 -43.48
N TYR A 72 24.89 -10.26 -43.76
CA TYR A 72 24.41 -11.33 -42.87
C TYR A 72 25.05 -11.23 -41.47
N VAL A 73 26.38 -11.03 -41.39
CA VAL A 73 27.08 -10.87 -40.12
C VAL A 73 26.56 -9.65 -39.36
N TYR A 74 26.44 -8.49 -40.02
CA TYR A 74 25.90 -7.28 -39.41
C TYR A 74 24.45 -7.47 -38.94
N MET A 75 23.59 -8.10 -39.75
CA MET A 75 22.19 -8.37 -39.42
C MET A 75 22.07 -9.30 -38.20
N THR A 76 22.83 -10.39 -38.17
CA THR A 76 22.84 -11.32 -37.03
C THR A 76 23.30 -10.63 -35.74
N CYS A 77 24.40 -9.87 -35.79
CA CYS A 77 24.88 -9.11 -34.62
C CYS A 77 23.86 -8.05 -34.16
N SER A 78 23.26 -7.34 -35.10
CA SER A 78 22.24 -6.32 -34.81
C SER A 78 20.97 -6.90 -34.20
N TRP A 79 20.52 -8.06 -34.68
CA TRP A 79 19.38 -8.78 -34.10
C TRP A 79 19.69 -9.30 -32.70
N MET A 80 20.85 -9.91 -32.49
CA MET A 80 21.25 -10.36 -31.15
C MET A 80 21.31 -9.20 -30.15
N MET A 81 21.88 -8.07 -30.56
CA MET A 81 21.89 -6.85 -29.76
C MET A 81 20.47 -6.34 -29.46
N GLY A 82 19.59 -6.32 -30.47
CA GLY A 82 18.18 -5.92 -30.32
C GLY A 82 17.43 -6.77 -29.30
N VAL A 83 17.51 -8.10 -29.45
CA VAL A 83 16.91 -9.08 -28.52
C VAL A 83 17.44 -8.87 -27.10
N PHE A 84 18.74 -8.67 -26.94
CA PHE A 84 19.35 -8.44 -25.63
C PHE A 84 18.86 -7.15 -24.97
N VAL A 85 18.84 -6.03 -25.69
CA VAL A 85 18.34 -4.75 -25.18
C VAL A 85 16.86 -4.84 -24.83
N PHE A 86 16.05 -5.50 -25.66
CA PHE A 86 14.63 -5.69 -25.40
C PHE A 86 14.38 -6.55 -24.14
N ALA A 87 15.15 -7.62 -23.95
CA ALA A 87 15.07 -8.45 -22.75
C ALA A 87 15.41 -7.67 -21.47
N LEU A 88 16.43 -6.81 -21.50
CA LEU A 88 16.78 -5.94 -20.37
C LEU A 88 15.67 -4.95 -20.05
N LEU A 89 15.06 -4.33 -21.06
CA LEU A 89 13.94 -3.40 -20.85
C LEU A 89 12.74 -4.10 -20.22
N LEU A 90 12.38 -5.30 -20.70
CA LEU A 90 11.31 -6.08 -20.09
C LEU A 90 11.61 -6.45 -18.63
N GLY A 91 12.85 -6.82 -18.32
CA GLY A 91 13.30 -7.07 -16.94
C GLY A 91 13.11 -5.85 -16.04
N GLN A 92 13.56 -4.68 -16.49
CA GLN A 92 13.41 -3.43 -15.74
C GLN A 92 11.95 -3.03 -15.54
N ILE A 93 11.10 -3.17 -16.56
CA ILE A 93 9.67 -2.88 -16.45
C ILE A 93 9.03 -3.79 -15.40
N ARG A 94 9.36 -5.08 -15.41
CA ARG A 94 8.90 -6.04 -14.39
C ARG A 94 9.32 -5.61 -12.98
N ASP A 95 10.57 -5.22 -12.81
CA ASP A 95 11.09 -4.80 -11.50
C ASP A 95 10.41 -3.51 -11.00
N ILE A 96 10.15 -2.55 -11.89
CA ILE A 96 9.40 -1.34 -11.56
C ILE A 96 7.98 -1.69 -11.12
N VAL A 97 7.28 -2.54 -11.87
CA VAL A 97 5.90 -2.96 -11.55
C VAL A 97 5.85 -3.73 -10.24
N SER A 98 6.79 -4.64 -10.00
CA SER A 98 6.87 -5.41 -8.75
C SER A 98 7.19 -4.51 -7.55
N ASN A 99 8.15 -3.60 -7.68
CA ASN A 99 8.49 -2.66 -6.61
C ASN A 99 7.34 -1.69 -6.31
N ALA A 100 6.64 -1.19 -7.34
CA ALA A 100 5.49 -0.31 -7.16
C ALA A 100 4.35 -0.99 -6.39
N ASN A 101 4.17 -2.30 -6.58
CA ASN A 101 3.12 -3.08 -5.92
C ASN A 101 3.58 -3.84 -4.67
N ARG A 102 4.86 -3.76 -4.29
CA ARG A 102 5.46 -4.60 -3.25
C ARG A 102 4.69 -4.59 -1.93
N THR A 103 4.30 -3.42 -1.43
CA THR A 103 3.53 -3.30 -0.17
C THR A 103 2.17 -3.97 -0.27
N ARG A 104 1.49 -3.83 -1.41
CA ARG A 104 0.17 -4.42 -1.65
C ARG A 104 0.26 -5.93 -1.81
N GLU A 105 1.29 -6.42 -2.50
CA GLU A 105 1.56 -7.85 -2.66
C GLU A 105 1.88 -8.51 -1.31
N GLU A 106 2.73 -7.88 -0.50
CA GLU A 106 3.05 -8.38 0.85
C GLU A 106 1.81 -8.42 1.74
N TYR A 107 0.99 -7.37 1.73
CA TYR A 107 -0.28 -7.36 2.47
C TYR A 107 -1.22 -8.48 2.02
N ARG A 108 -1.39 -8.64 0.71
CA ARG A 108 -2.24 -9.69 0.13
C ARG A 108 -1.74 -11.08 0.52
N ARG A 109 -0.41 -11.28 0.53
CA ARG A 109 0.20 -12.53 0.97
C ARG A 109 -0.14 -12.86 2.42
N GLN A 110 -0.09 -11.88 3.33
CA GLN A 110 -0.48 -12.08 4.74
C GLN A 110 -1.96 -12.47 4.88
N MET A 111 -2.85 -11.81 4.14
CA MET A 111 -4.27 -12.18 4.09
C MET A 111 -4.46 -13.61 3.55
N ASP A 112 -3.81 -13.97 2.45
CA ASP A 112 -3.93 -15.29 1.83
C ASP A 112 -3.43 -16.40 2.78
N MET A 113 -2.34 -16.15 3.51
CA MET A 113 -1.84 -17.08 4.55
C MET A 113 -2.86 -17.26 5.68
N ALA A 114 -3.44 -16.16 6.20
CA ALA A 114 -4.45 -16.23 7.24
C ALA A 114 -5.71 -17.00 6.77
N LEU A 115 -6.19 -16.76 5.55
CA LEU A 115 -7.35 -17.46 5.00
C LEU A 115 -7.05 -18.95 4.74
N SER A 116 -5.84 -19.27 4.29
CA SER A 116 -5.39 -20.65 4.14
C SER A 116 -5.40 -21.39 5.48
N GLU A 117 -4.96 -20.73 6.55
CA GLU A 117 -4.95 -21.27 7.89
C GLU A 117 -6.37 -21.49 8.44
N CYS A 118 -7.28 -20.54 8.21
CA CYS A 118 -8.70 -20.72 8.52
C CYS A 118 -9.28 -21.98 7.85
N LYS A 119 -8.93 -22.20 6.58
CA LYS A 119 -9.36 -23.39 5.84
C LYS A 119 -8.73 -24.68 6.40
N ARG A 120 -7.44 -24.65 6.74
CA ARG A 120 -6.71 -25.78 7.34
C ARG A 120 -7.32 -26.21 8.68
N LEU A 121 -7.74 -25.24 9.49
CA LEU A 121 -8.40 -25.47 10.78
C LEU A 121 -9.88 -25.88 10.65
N GLY A 122 -10.43 -25.91 9.44
CA GLY A 122 -11.84 -26.28 9.21
C GLY A 122 -12.84 -25.24 9.74
N LEU A 123 -12.45 -23.96 9.79
CA LEU A 123 -13.33 -22.91 10.30
C LEU A 123 -14.56 -22.72 9.39
N PRO A 124 -15.73 -22.33 9.95
CA PRO A 124 -16.90 -22.01 9.16
C PRO A 124 -16.63 -20.93 8.10
N LYS A 125 -17.35 -21.00 6.97
CA LYS A 125 -17.23 -20.01 5.88
C LYS A 125 -17.52 -18.59 6.37
N GLU A 126 -18.47 -18.45 7.28
CA GLU A 126 -18.84 -17.15 7.87
C GLU A 126 -17.66 -16.51 8.62
N LEU A 127 -16.97 -17.27 9.46
CA LEU A 127 -15.79 -16.78 10.18
C LEU A 127 -14.64 -16.46 9.22
N THR A 128 -14.43 -17.30 8.20
CA THR A 128 -13.40 -17.07 7.18
C THR A 128 -13.68 -15.81 6.36
N ASN A 129 -14.95 -15.54 6.03
CA ASN A 129 -15.35 -14.32 5.35
C ASN A 129 -15.13 -13.10 6.25
N ARG A 130 -15.45 -13.18 7.54
CA ARG A 130 -15.15 -12.08 8.49
C ARG A 130 -13.66 -11.76 8.57
N VAL A 131 -12.79 -12.78 8.59
CA VAL A 131 -11.32 -12.56 8.53
C VAL A 131 -10.95 -11.81 7.25
N ARG A 132 -11.48 -12.22 6.09
CA ARG A 132 -11.24 -11.54 4.81
C ARG A 132 -11.71 -10.08 4.86
N ASP A 133 -12.91 -9.82 5.34
CA ASP A 133 -13.50 -8.48 5.39
C ASP A 133 -12.69 -7.55 6.30
N TRP A 134 -12.16 -8.07 7.42
CA TRP A 134 -11.22 -7.35 8.28
C TRP A 134 -9.95 -6.96 7.54
N PHE A 135 -9.33 -7.88 6.79
CA PHE A 135 -8.14 -7.56 5.99
C PHE A 135 -8.47 -6.54 4.89
N ILE A 136 -9.60 -6.64 4.20
CA ILE A 136 -9.97 -5.67 3.16
C ILE A 136 -10.14 -4.28 3.75
N TYR A 137 -10.92 -4.15 4.82
CA TYR A 137 -11.17 -2.86 5.45
C TYR A 137 -9.91 -2.27 6.09
N THR A 138 -9.07 -3.08 6.74
CA THR A 138 -7.79 -2.63 7.31
C THR A 138 -6.85 -2.08 6.22
N TRP A 139 -6.81 -2.71 5.04
CA TRP A 139 -6.06 -2.17 3.90
C TRP A 139 -6.63 -0.84 3.40
N GLU A 140 -7.95 -0.70 3.37
CA GLU A 140 -8.60 0.55 2.96
C GLU A 140 -8.25 1.71 3.89
N GLN A 141 -8.25 1.47 5.21
CA GLN A 141 -7.99 2.51 6.22
C GLN A 141 -6.51 2.80 6.45
N GLN A 142 -5.67 1.77 6.63
CA GLN A 142 -4.30 1.94 7.14
C GLN A 142 -3.23 1.69 6.08
N LYS A 143 -3.53 0.95 4.99
CA LYS A 143 -2.54 0.52 3.95
C LYS A 143 -1.34 -0.27 4.51
N THR A 144 -1.36 -0.65 5.79
CA THR A 144 -0.33 -1.41 6.47
C THR A 144 -0.96 -2.21 7.60
N LEU A 145 -0.34 -3.33 7.98
CA LEU A 145 -0.71 -4.09 9.19
C LEU A 145 0.07 -3.61 10.42
N ASP A 146 1.24 -3.01 10.22
CA ASP A 146 2.22 -2.71 11.27
C ASP A 146 2.53 -1.20 11.31
N GLU A 147 1.51 -0.36 11.49
CA GLU A 147 1.68 1.10 11.63
C GLU A 147 2.67 1.43 12.77
N LYS A 148 2.55 0.72 13.90
CA LYS A 148 3.41 0.91 15.07
C LYS A 148 4.89 0.70 14.77
N LYS A 149 5.26 -0.36 14.03
CA LYS A 149 6.67 -0.62 13.66
C LYS A 149 7.25 0.47 12.76
N LEU A 150 6.40 1.13 11.97
CA LEU A 150 6.83 2.25 11.13
C LEU A 150 7.11 3.49 11.98
N ILE A 151 6.22 3.79 12.94
CA ILE A 151 6.39 4.91 13.86
C ILE A 151 7.61 4.69 14.78
N GLU A 152 7.85 3.47 15.26
CA GLU A 152 9.00 3.13 16.11
C GLU A 152 10.37 3.37 15.44
N LYS A 153 10.44 3.46 14.10
CA LYS A 153 11.66 3.81 13.36
C LYS A 153 11.99 5.31 13.37
N LEU A 154 11.03 6.15 13.76
CA LEU A 154 11.23 7.60 13.80
C LEU A 154 11.91 8.00 15.13
N PRO A 155 12.72 9.07 15.15
CA PRO A 155 13.14 9.71 16.40
C PRO A 155 11.93 10.12 17.26
N LEU A 156 12.07 10.03 18.59
CA LEU A 156 10.97 10.29 19.53
C LEU A 156 10.24 11.61 19.28
N LYS A 157 10.97 12.68 18.95
CA LYS A 157 10.39 13.99 18.63
C LYS A 157 9.42 13.93 17.44
N LEU A 158 9.79 13.23 16.37
CA LEU A 158 8.93 13.05 15.20
C LEU A 158 7.76 12.11 15.47
N GLN A 159 7.94 11.09 16.33
CA GLN A 159 6.81 10.25 16.78
C GLN A 159 5.77 11.09 17.51
N THR A 160 6.21 11.96 18.43
CA THR A 160 5.33 12.88 19.15
C THR A 160 4.64 13.84 18.20
N ASP A 161 5.38 14.54 17.34
CA ASP A 161 4.78 15.50 16.40
C ASP A 161 3.75 14.83 15.47
N LEU A 162 4.05 13.64 14.95
CA LEU A 162 3.14 12.86 14.12
C LEU A 162 1.88 12.45 14.89
N ALA A 163 2.05 11.81 16.05
CA ALA A 163 0.92 11.35 16.86
C ALA A 163 0.01 12.52 17.24
N LEU A 164 0.58 13.68 17.58
CA LEU A 164 -0.18 14.90 17.84
C LEU A 164 -0.94 15.36 16.60
N SER A 165 -0.29 15.43 15.44
CA SER A 165 -0.96 15.88 14.21
C SER A 165 -2.16 15.00 13.82
N VAL A 166 -2.08 13.69 14.07
CA VAL A 166 -3.12 12.72 13.69
C VAL A 166 -4.23 12.60 14.74
N HIS A 167 -3.89 12.52 16.02
CA HIS A 167 -4.84 12.15 17.07
C HIS A 167 -5.31 13.32 17.94
N TYR A 168 -4.58 14.44 17.98
CA TYR A 168 -4.91 15.55 18.89
C TYR A 168 -6.29 16.14 18.59
N ASN A 169 -6.65 16.32 17.32
CA ASN A 169 -7.95 16.88 16.95
C ASN A 169 -9.14 16.00 17.37
N THR A 170 -8.97 14.68 17.40
CA THR A 170 -10.00 13.76 17.87
C THR A 170 -10.06 13.81 19.40
N LEU A 171 -8.90 13.74 20.07
CA LEU A 171 -8.80 13.76 21.53
C LEU A 171 -9.27 15.09 22.15
N SER A 172 -9.00 16.23 21.52
CA SER A 172 -9.41 17.54 22.02
C SER A 172 -10.93 17.76 21.94
N LYS A 173 -11.61 17.03 21.04
CA LYS A 173 -13.07 17.09 20.89
C LYS A 173 -13.81 16.15 21.83
N VAL A 174 -13.10 15.21 22.45
CA VAL A 174 -13.67 14.27 23.41
C VAL A 174 -14.10 15.01 24.68
N GLN A 175 -15.39 14.93 25.01
CA GLN A 175 -15.97 15.60 26.18
C GLN A 175 -15.27 15.23 27.49
N LEU A 176 -14.83 13.98 27.64
CA LEU A 176 -14.08 13.54 28.83
C LEU A 176 -12.83 14.39 29.07
N PHE A 177 -12.13 14.80 28.01
CA PHE A 177 -10.83 15.47 28.07
C PHE A 177 -10.89 16.98 27.75
N GLN A 178 -12.08 17.57 27.54
CA GLN A 178 -12.24 18.95 27.07
C GLN A 178 -11.62 20.05 27.97
N ASP A 179 -11.30 19.76 29.23
CA ASP A 179 -10.68 20.71 30.17
C ASP A 179 -9.37 20.19 30.78
N CYS A 180 -8.73 19.23 30.10
CA CYS A 180 -7.42 18.74 30.47
C CYS A 180 -6.31 19.57 29.83
N ASP A 181 -5.18 19.69 30.52
CA ASP A 181 -4.00 20.39 30.01
C ASP A 181 -3.52 19.76 28.69
N ARG A 182 -3.06 20.62 27.77
CA ARG A 182 -2.52 20.14 26.48
C ARG A 182 -1.35 19.18 26.68
N ALA A 183 -0.54 19.35 27.72
CA ALA A 183 0.56 18.45 28.04
C ALA A 183 0.05 17.02 28.34
N LEU A 184 -1.02 16.88 29.12
CA LEU A 184 -1.67 15.58 29.35
C LEU A 184 -2.15 14.96 28.04
N LEU A 185 -2.84 15.73 27.19
CA LEU A 185 -3.33 15.22 25.91
C LEU A 185 -2.19 14.71 25.04
N ARG A 186 -1.03 15.38 25.06
CA ARG A 186 0.14 14.96 24.28
C ARG A 186 0.68 13.61 24.75
N ASP A 187 0.77 13.41 26.05
CA ASP A 187 1.25 12.16 26.63
C ASP A 187 0.25 11.00 26.40
N LEU A 188 -1.05 11.29 26.43
CA LEU A 188 -2.10 10.30 26.14
C LEU A 188 -2.16 9.90 24.66
N VAL A 189 -1.97 10.86 23.74
CA VAL A 189 -1.96 10.62 22.29
C VAL A 189 -0.95 9.53 21.92
N LEU A 190 0.23 9.54 22.54
CA LEU A 190 1.30 8.55 22.28
C LEU A 190 0.94 7.13 22.73
N LYS A 191 -0.07 6.98 23.60
CA LYS A 191 -0.52 5.70 24.15
C LYS A 191 -1.75 5.14 23.46
N LEU A 192 -2.41 5.93 22.61
CA LEU A 192 -3.56 5.46 21.84
C LEU A 192 -3.17 4.44 20.80
N ARG A 193 -4.00 3.40 20.64
CA ARG A 193 -3.85 2.38 19.60
C ARG A 193 -5.11 2.30 18.74
N PRO A 194 -5.02 2.41 17.42
CA PRO A 194 -6.17 2.21 16.55
C PRO A 194 -6.60 0.73 16.58
N VAL A 195 -7.90 0.49 16.66
CA VAL A 195 -8.51 -0.84 16.58
C VAL A 195 -9.72 -0.77 15.65
N ILE A 196 -9.87 -1.79 14.82
CA ILE A 196 -10.93 -1.91 13.81
C ILE A 196 -11.93 -2.97 14.26
N PHE A 197 -13.22 -2.63 14.16
CA PHE A 197 -14.34 -3.53 14.40
C PHE A 197 -15.22 -3.64 13.15
N LEU A 198 -15.69 -4.85 12.87
CA LEU A 198 -16.59 -5.15 11.77
C LEU A 198 -18.06 -4.92 12.15
N PRO A 199 -18.96 -4.76 11.16
CA PRO A 199 -20.40 -4.73 11.42
C PRO A 199 -20.85 -5.95 12.24
N GLY A 200 -21.57 -5.71 13.32
CA GLY A 200 -22.08 -6.76 14.22
C GLY A 200 -21.11 -7.20 15.32
N ASP A 201 -19.86 -6.75 15.31
CA ASP A 201 -18.90 -7.09 16.36
C ASP A 201 -19.35 -6.55 17.73
N MET A 202 -19.33 -7.42 18.74
CA MET A 202 -19.53 -7.03 20.14
C MET A 202 -18.19 -6.56 20.70
N ILE A 203 -18.07 -5.25 20.95
CA ILE A 203 -16.84 -4.63 21.45
C ILE A 203 -16.65 -4.92 22.93
N CYS A 204 -17.73 -4.86 23.71
CA CYS A 204 -17.75 -5.30 25.10
C CYS A 204 -19.15 -5.77 25.48
N LYS A 205 -19.24 -6.65 26.48
CA LYS A 205 -20.53 -7.07 27.04
C LYS A 205 -20.67 -6.55 28.47
N LYS A 206 -21.91 -6.22 28.85
CA LYS A 206 -22.25 -5.84 30.23
C LYS A 206 -21.75 -6.92 31.19
N GLY A 207 -21.06 -6.51 32.25
CA GLY A 207 -20.51 -7.39 33.27
C GLY A 207 -19.09 -7.87 33.02
N ASP A 208 -18.55 -7.77 31.80
CA ASP A 208 -17.16 -8.13 31.51
C ASP A 208 -16.19 -7.22 32.28
N VAL A 209 -14.98 -7.71 32.56
CA VAL A 209 -13.94 -6.87 33.17
C VAL A 209 -13.35 -5.94 32.11
N GLY A 210 -13.55 -4.63 32.26
CA GLY A 210 -12.99 -3.60 31.39
C GLY A 210 -11.59 -3.19 31.85
N LYS A 211 -10.59 -3.35 30.99
CA LYS A 211 -9.20 -2.90 31.23
C LYS A 211 -8.79 -1.73 30.34
N GLU A 212 -9.71 -1.24 29.52
CA GLU A 212 -9.44 -0.27 28.47
C GLU A 212 -10.68 0.58 28.17
N MET A 213 -10.47 1.80 27.69
CA MET A 213 -11.53 2.67 27.16
C MET A 213 -11.36 2.81 25.66
N TYR A 214 -12.46 3.20 25.03
CA TYR A 214 -12.54 3.38 23.60
C TYR A 214 -13.01 4.79 23.28
N ILE A 215 -12.37 5.38 22.28
CA ILE A 215 -12.77 6.66 21.69
C ILE A 215 -13.20 6.36 20.25
N VAL A 216 -14.41 6.78 19.87
CA VAL A 216 -14.92 6.56 18.52
C VAL A 216 -14.25 7.55 17.56
N ASN A 217 -13.42 7.03 16.64
CA ASN A 217 -12.78 7.84 15.60
C ASN A 217 -13.64 7.89 14.33
N GLN A 218 -14.18 6.76 13.91
CA GLN A 218 -15.05 6.65 12.74
C GLN A 218 -16.03 5.48 12.91
N GLY A 219 -17.24 5.64 12.37
CA GLY A 219 -18.30 4.64 12.44
C GLY A 219 -19.38 5.00 13.46
N VAL A 220 -20.32 4.07 13.64
CA VAL A 220 -21.44 4.21 14.57
C VAL A 220 -21.52 2.94 15.41
N LEU A 221 -21.55 3.12 16.73
CA LEU A 221 -21.72 2.04 17.68
C LEU A 221 -23.12 2.12 18.31
N GLN A 222 -23.61 0.98 18.77
CA GLN A 222 -24.91 0.84 19.41
C GLN A 222 -24.72 0.31 20.82
N VAL A 223 -25.33 1.00 21.79
CA VAL A 223 -25.51 0.49 23.15
C VAL A 223 -26.69 -0.47 23.11
N VAL A 224 -26.44 -1.74 23.38
CA VAL A 224 -27.44 -2.81 23.21
C VAL A 224 -27.72 -3.53 24.53
N GLY A 225 -28.91 -4.11 24.64
CA GLY A 225 -29.29 -5.04 25.71
C GLY A 225 -30.70 -5.59 25.49
N GLY A 226 -31.39 -5.96 26.58
CA GLY A 226 -32.60 -6.78 26.48
C GLY A 226 -32.26 -8.26 26.20
N GLU A 227 -33.28 -9.07 25.92
CA GLU A 227 -33.08 -10.46 25.51
C GLU A 227 -32.28 -10.47 24.19
N ASN A 228 -31.21 -11.29 24.16
CA ASN A 228 -30.31 -11.45 23.01
C ASN A 228 -29.61 -10.18 22.47
N ASN A 229 -29.58 -9.06 23.22
CA ASN A 229 -29.01 -7.77 22.78
C ASN A 229 -29.72 -7.14 21.56
N GLU A 230 -31.04 -7.36 21.41
CA GLU A 230 -31.81 -6.81 20.30
C GLU A 230 -32.25 -5.35 20.51
N THR A 231 -32.39 -4.92 21.76
CA THR A 231 -32.83 -3.55 22.07
C THR A 231 -31.66 -2.59 21.98
N VAL A 232 -31.80 -1.53 21.18
CA VAL A 232 -30.82 -0.45 21.05
C VAL A 232 -31.23 0.71 21.95
N PHE A 233 -30.40 1.03 22.95
CA PHE A 233 -30.65 2.12 23.90
C PHE A 233 -30.10 3.47 23.43
N ALA A 234 -28.97 3.47 22.74
CA ALA A 234 -28.31 4.68 22.24
C ALA A 234 -27.35 4.37 21.09
N GLU A 235 -27.04 5.39 20.29
CA GLU A 235 -25.96 5.33 19.29
C GLU A 235 -24.79 6.23 19.71
N LEU A 236 -23.56 5.71 19.64
CA LEU A 236 -22.33 6.46 19.85
C LEU A 236 -21.70 6.79 18.49
N ARG A 237 -21.28 8.04 18.32
CA ARG A 237 -20.72 8.57 17.06
C ARG A 237 -19.31 9.08 17.30
N GLN A 238 -18.67 9.59 16.25
CA GLN A 238 -17.31 10.15 16.34
C GLN A 238 -17.19 11.17 17.49
N GLY A 239 -16.12 11.03 18.28
CA GLY A 239 -15.86 11.84 19.48
C GLY A 239 -16.53 11.34 20.76
N SER A 240 -17.44 10.38 20.68
CA SER A 240 -17.99 9.69 21.86
C SER A 240 -16.92 8.81 22.51
N VAL A 241 -17.03 8.67 23.82
CA VAL A 241 -16.19 7.79 24.65
C VAL A 241 -17.08 6.78 25.35
N PHE A 242 -16.55 5.57 25.51
CA PHE A 242 -17.18 4.57 26.36
C PHE A 242 -16.14 3.71 27.08
N GLY A 243 -16.55 3.12 28.19
CA GLY A 243 -15.71 2.28 29.03
C GLY A 243 -14.88 3.03 30.08
N GLU A 244 -14.95 4.36 30.08
CA GLU A 244 -14.31 5.27 31.04
C GLU A 244 -14.71 4.98 32.49
N ILE A 245 -15.96 4.57 32.72
CA ILE A 245 -16.47 4.23 34.05
C ILE A 245 -15.67 3.07 34.66
N SER A 246 -15.41 2.00 33.89
CA SER A 246 -14.64 0.84 34.39
C SER A 246 -13.17 1.18 34.72
N LEU A 247 -12.63 2.26 34.15
CA LEU A 247 -11.27 2.72 34.41
C LEU A 247 -11.19 3.63 35.63
N LEU A 248 -12.15 4.55 35.75
CA LEU A 248 -12.14 5.66 36.69
C LEU A 248 -12.99 5.39 37.94
N ALA A 249 -13.78 4.32 37.97
CA ALA A 249 -14.64 3.94 39.10
C ALA A 249 -13.84 3.85 40.41
N ILE A 250 -14.28 4.67 41.38
CA ILE A 250 -13.81 4.66 42.75
C ILE A 250 -14.51 3.50 43.46
N GLY A 251 -13.76 2.46 43.84
CA GLY A 251 -14.31 1.29 44.57
C GLY A 251 -14.11 -0.08 43.93
N GLY A 252 -13.31 -0.18 42.86
CA GLY A 252 -12.85 -1.49 42.35
C GLY A 252 -13.83 -2.24 41.45
N ASN A 253 -14.97 -1.64 41.09
CA ASN A 253 -15.90 -2.25 40.14
C ASN A 253 -15.44 -2.02 38.70
N ASN A 254 -14.49 -2.84 38.24
CA ASN A 254 -13.94 -2.77 36.87
C ASN A 254 -14.87 -3.43 35.83
N ARG A 255 -16.18 -3.58 36.10
CA ARG A 255 -17.10 -4.24 35.18
C ARG A 255 -17.70 -3.26 34.17
N ARG A 256 -17.96 -3.74 32.96
CA ARG A 256 -18.64 -2.99 31.90
C ARG A 256 -20.11 -2.76 32.28
N THR A 257 -20.59 -1.53 32.15
CA THR A 257 -21.96 -1.13 32.51
C THR A 257 -22.98 -1.46 31.43
N ALA A 258 -22.54 -1.56 30.18
CA ALA A 258 -23.39 -1.84 29.03
C ALA A 258 -22.69 -2.74 28.00
N SER A 259 -23.49 -3.36 27.13
CA SER A 259 -22.99 -4.07 25.94
C SER A 259 -22.93 -3.11 24.77
N ILE A 260 -21.83 -3.12 24.02
CA ILE A 260 -21.61 -2.23 22.88
C ILE A 260 -21.38 -3.08 21.63
N ARG A 261 -22.10 -2.75 20.56
CA ARG A 261 -22.02 -3.42 19.25
C ARG A 261 -21.65 -2.42 18.15
N ALA A 262 -20.81 -2.81 17.21
CA ALA A 262 -20.56 -2.02 16.01
C ALA A 262 -21.73 -2.14 15.01
N LYS A 263 -22.33 -1.03 14.59
CA LYS A 263 -23.41 -1.02 13.58
C LYS A 263 -22.87 -1.27 12.17
N GLY A 264 -21.68 -0.75 11.90
CA GLY A 264 -20.95 -0.90 10.64
C GLY A 264 -19.45 -0.96 10.91
N TYR A 265 -18.65 -0.91 9.84
CA TYR A 265 -17.19 -0.81 9.98
C TYR A 265 -16.83 0.42 10.82
N SER A 266 -16.11 0.19 11.90
CA SER A 266 -15.81 1.21 12.90
C SER A 266 -14.33 1.16 13.27
N THR A 267 -13.72 2.35 13.32
CA THR A 267 -12.35 2.53 13.77
C THR A 267 -12.36 3.28 15.09
N LEU A 268 -11.78 2.69 16.12
CA LEU A 268 -11.73 3.22 17.48
C LEU A 268 -10.28 3.44 17.91
N PHE A 269 -10.05 4.36 18.84
CA PHE A 269 -8.80 4.40 19.59
C PHE A 269 -8.99 3.74 20.95
N VAL A 270 -8.06 2.87 21.31
CA VAL A 270 -8.03 2.19 22.60
C VAL A 270 -6.97 2.81 23.48
N LEU A 271 -7.35 3.07 24.74
CA LEU A 271 -6.42 3.46 25.79
C LEU A 271 -6.54 2.48 26.96
N LEU A 272 -5.42 1.86 27.33
CA LEU A 272 -5.36 0.89 28.42
C LEU A 272 -5.38 1.60 29.79
N LYS A 273 -5.89 0.90 30.80
CA LYS A 273 -5.91 1.37 32.20
C LYS A 273 -4.53 1.70 32.73
N GLU A 274 -3.58 0.84 32.42
CA GLU A 274 -2.18 0.98 32.84
C GLU A 274 -1.56 2.24 32.21
N ASP A 275 -1.68 2.38 30.89
CA ASP A 275 -1.19 3.55 30.17
C ASP A 275 -1.84 4.87 30.65
N LEU A 276 -3.16 4.86 30.91
CA LEU A 276 -3.87 6.02 31.46
C LEU A 276 -3.37 6.36 32.88
N ASN A 277 -3.24 5.36 33.75
CA ASN A 277 -2.77 5.55 35.12
C ASN A 277 -1.32 6.03 35.17
N ASP A 278 -0.48 5.57 34.26
CA ASP A 278 0.92 5.97 34.20
C ASP A 278 1.07 7.44 33.80
N VAL A 279 0.24 7.93 32.88
CA VAL A 279 0.25 9.34 32.49
C VAL A 279 -0.40 10.22 33.57
N ILE A 280 -1.57 9.84 34.09
CA ILE A 280 -2.34 10.66 35.04
C ILE A 280 -1.58 10.91 36.36
N LYS A 281 -0.67 10.03 36.78
CA LYS A 281 0.18 10.24 37.97
C LYS A 281 0.92 11.58 37.96
N TYR A 282 1.27 12.09 36.77
CA TYR A 282 1.97 13.37 36.61
C TYR A 282 1.02 14.58 36.58
N TYR A 283 -0.30 14.35 36.49
CA TYR A 283 -1.33 15.40 36.34
C TYR A 283 -2.45 15.20 37.39
N PRO A 284 -2.19 15.46 38.68
CA PRO A 284 -3.13 15.18 39.76
C PRO A 284 -4.45 15.97 39.64
N GLN A 285 -4.41 17.19 39.12
CA GLN A 285 -5.63 18.00 38.89
C GLN A 285 -6.54 17.35 37.81
N ALA A 286 -5.95 16.87 36.72
CA ALA A 286 -6.68 16.15 35.70
C ALA A 286 -7.28 14.84 36.23
N GLN A 287 -6.58 14.15 37.14
CA GLN A 287 -7.12 12.94 37.79
C GLN A 287 -8.44 13.22 38.52
N ILE A 288 -8.49 14.30 39.29
CA ILE A 288 -9.69 14.69 40.05
C ILE A 288 -10.83 15.05 39.09
N LEU A 289 -10.53 15.83 38.05
CA LEU A 289 -11.49 16.21 37.02
C LEU A 289 -12.09 14.98 36.31
N LEU A 290 -11.24 14.06 35.86
CA LEU A 290 -11.64 12.85 35.14
C LEU A 290 -12.49 11.93 36.04
N LYS A 291 -12.11 11.77 37.32
CA LYS A 291 -12.91 11.00 38.29
C LYS A 291 -14.29 11.61 38.51
N ARG A 292 -14.41 12.94 38.55
CA ARG A 292 -15.71 13.61 38.69
C ARG A 292 -16.60 13.43 37.46
N ARG A 293 -16.03 13.34 36.25
CA ARG A 293 -16.78 13.15 35.00
C ARG A 293 -17.22 11.71 34.77
N ALA A 294 -16.54 10.76 35.40
CA ALA A 294 -16.84 9.33 35.26
C ALA A 294 -17.70 8.77 36.40
N ALA A 295 -18.04 9.59 37.39
CA ALA A 295 -19.00 9.30 38.45
C ALA A 295 -20.40 9.77 38.04
#